data_AF-A0A7M3LVA5-F1
#
_entry.id   AF-A0A7M3LVA5-F1
#
_cell.length_a   1.000
_cell.length_b   1.000
_cell.length_c   1.000
_cell.angle_alpha   90.00
_cell.angle_beta   90.00
_cell.angle_gamma   90.00
#
_symmetry.space_group_name_H-M   'P 1'
#
loop_
_entity.id
_entity.type
_entity.pdbx_description
1 polymer ?
#
loop_
_entity_poly.entity_id
_entity_poly.type
_entity_poly.pdbx_seq_one_letter_code
_entity_poly.pdbx_strand_id
1 'polypeptide(L)'
;MSDLWSDIAGLCAASLSAAAAAGSWVAAHKANKTAEVVASIEQSRWHADLTPQFAITIEHDEDGRAALNVQLVGPLALRHLNEINVRITSSDDLERTDRLTGSVPQEELDAQVWGPYRFTHGADGADINGHTVRPVPMEVGRGRPFSIERTRPPHWMEGGDVNQRWRDQWLGQPMRLVLTCRQAGVEKPWIVPAEIDVPESPRMRWL
;
A
#
# COMPACT_ATOMS: atom_id res chain seq x y z
N MET A 1 56.67 48.31 32.34
CA MET A 1 56.41 46.98 32.94
C MET A 1 54.92 46.60 32.93
N SER A 2 54.06 47.40 32.27
CA SER A 2 52.62 47.17 32.09
C SER A 2 52.30 46.31 30.85
N ASP A 3 53.11 46.37 29.80
CA ASP A 3 52.79 45.77 28.49
C ASP A 3 53.00 44.24 28.44
N LEU A 4 53.92 43.71 29.24
CA LEU A 4 54.20 42.26 29.30
C LEU A 4 53.05 41.45 29.95
N TRP A 5 52.36 42.04 30.93
CA TRP A 5 51.27 41.38 31.65
C TRP A 5 49.97 41.37 30.83
N SER A 6 49.71 42.40 30.04
CA SER A 6 48.57 42.43 29.11
C SER A 6 48.72 41.43 27.97
N ASP A 7 49.93 41.25 27.44
CA ASP A 7 50.18 40.29 26.36
C ASP A 7 50.00 38.84 26.82
N ILE A 8 50.49 38.49 28.01
CA ILE A 8 50.29 37.15 28.59
C ILE A 8 48.81 36.88 28.85
N ALA A 9 48.08 37.85 29.42
CA ALA A 9 46.65 37.72 29.66
C ALA A 9 45.85 37.55 28.36
N GLY A 10 46.19 38.30 27.31
CA GLY A 10 45.56 38.19 25.99
C GLY A 10 45.82 36.83 25.32
N LEU A 11 47.04 36.30 25.44
CA LEU A 11 47.42 35.00 24.87
C LEU A 11 46.73 33.83 25.60
N CYS A 12 46.62 33.90 26.93
CA CYS A 12 45.81 32.97 27.72
C CYS A 12 44.32 33.04 27.38
N ALA A 13 43.75 34.24 27.24
CA ALA A 13 42.35 34.41 26.86
C ALA A 13 42.07 33.89 25.43
N ALA A 14 42.96 34.14 24.47
CA ALA A 14 42.83 33.71 23.09
C ALA A 14 42.93 32.17 22.96
N SER A 15 43.85 31.54 23.67
CA SER A 15 44.00 30.07 23.69
C SER A 15 42.80 29.38 24.35
N LEU A 16 42.30 29.91 25.47
CA LEU A 16 41.06 29.42 26.09
C LEU A 16 39.86 29.59 25.16
N SER A 17 39.76 30.72 24.46
CA SER A 17 38.69 30.98 23.50
C SER A 17 38.75 30.05 22.29
N ALA A 18 39.95 29.77 21.76
CA ALA A 18 40.14 28.82 20.66
C ALA A 18 39.76 27.39 21.08
N ALA A 19 40.15 26.97 22.28
CA ALA A 19 39.76 25.67 22.84
C ALA A 19 38.24 25.58 23.04
N ALA A 20 37.61 26.63 23.56
CA ALA A 20 36.16 26.70 23.73
C ALA A 20 35.43 26.68 22.38
N ALA A 21 35.94 27.37 21.37
CA ALA A 21 35.38 27.38 20.02
C ALA A 21 35.49 26.00 19.35
N ALA A 22 36.63 25.33 19.45
CA ALA A 22 36.82 23.98 18.95
C ALA A 22 35.90 22.97 19.67
N GLY A 23 35.81 23.07 21.00
CA GLY A 23 34.89 22.25 21.80
C GLY A 23 33.42 22.49 21.41
N SER A 24 33.04 23.74 21.18
CA SER A 24 31.69 24.12 20.73
C SER A 24 31.38 23.59 19.34
N TRP A 25 32.34 23.63 18.41
CA TRP A 25 32.18 23.08 17.07
C TRP A 25 31.97 21.57 17.08
N VAL A 26 32.77 20.83 17.86
CA VAL A 26 32.60 19.37 18.02
C VAL A 26 31.25 19.04 18.66
N ALA A 27 30.86 19.79 19.70
CA ALA A 27 29.58 19.60 20.37
C ALA A 27 28.40 19.89 19.41
N ALA A 28 28.46 20.98 18.64
CA ALA A 28 27.46 21.32 17.64
C ALA A 28 27.37 20.24 16.54
N HIS A 29 28.50 19.71 16.09
CA HIS A 29 28.52 18.67 15.07
C HIS A 29 27.94 17.34 15.58
N LYS A 30 28.22 16.98 16.84
CA LYS A 30 27.59 15.82 17.50
C LYS A 30 26.09 16.04 17.70
N ALA A 31 25.69 17.24 18.16
CA ALA A 31 24.30 17.60 18.36
C ALA A 31 23.50 17.55 17.04
N ASN A 32 24.07 18.04 15.94
CA ASN A 32 23.45 17.97 14.61
C ASN A 32 23.21 16.52 14.17
N LYS A 33 24.21 15.63 14.35
CA LYS A 33 24.04 14.19 14.05
C LYS A 33 22.96 13.54 14.92
N THR A 34 22.89 13.87 16.20
CA THR A 34 21.82 13.37 17.07
C THR A 34 20.46 13.93 16.67
N ALA A 35 20.37 15.22 16.33
CA ALA A 35 19.14 15.86 15.86
C ALA A 35 18.63 15.21 14.56
N GLU A 36 19.52 14.87 13.63
CA GLU A 36 19.20 14.15 12.39
C GLU A 36 18.65 12.74 12.67
N VAL A 37 19.27 11.99 13.58
CA VAL A 37 18.77 10.67 13.99
C VAL A 37 17.40 10.78 14.66
N VAL A 38 17.21 11.74 15.58
CA VAL A 38 15.91 11.95 16.23
C VAL A 38 14.85 12.38 15.22
N ALA A 39 15.17 13.30 14.30
CA ALA A 39 14.27 13.75 13.26
C ALA A 39 13.82 12.60 12.35
N SER A 40 14.73 11.71 11.96
CA SER A 40 14.39 10.53 11.14
C SER A 40 13.54 9.50 11.88
N ILE A 41 13.74 9.31 13.20
CA ILE A 41 12.88 8.48 14.04
C ILE A 41 11.47 9.08 14.15
N GLU A 42 11.37 10.38 14.43
CA GLU A 42 10.09 11.07 14.52
C GLU A 42 9.34 11.07 13.19
N GLN A 43 10.05 11.25 12.07
CA GLN A 43 9.46 11.11 10.74
C GLN A 43 8.92 9.70 10.50
N SER A 44 9.64 8.67 10.96
CA SER A 44 9.22 7.27 10.84
C SER A 44 8.00 6.96 11.71
N ARG A 45 7.96 7.50 12.93
CA ARG A 45 6.80 7.41 13.84
C ARG A 45 5.59 8.08 13.24
N TRP A 46 5.75 9.32 12.75
CA TRP A 46 4.68 10.06 12.10
C TRP A 46 4.14 9.32 10.86
N HIS A 47 5.03 8.72 10.06
CA HIS A 47 4.62 7.89 8.92
C HIS A 47 3.76 6.71 9.36
N ALA A 48 4.18 6.00 10.40
CA ALA A 48 3.43 4.87 10.96
C ALA A 48 2.07 5.30 11.54
N ASP A 49 2.02 6.42 12.27
CA ASP A 49 0.79 6.96 12.87
C ASP A 49 -0.22 7.43 11.81
N LEU A 50 0.25 7.75 10.60
CA LEU A 50 -0.58 8.11 9.46
C LEU A 50 -0.95 6.93 8.55
N THR A 51 -0.71 5.69 8.97
CA THR A 51 -1.04 4.51 8.15
C THR A 51 -2.52 4.50 7.77
N PRO A 52 -2.87 4.53 6.47
CA PRO A 52 -4.25 4.55 6.01
C PRO A 52 -5.07 3.36 6.51
N GLN A 53 -6.29 3.63 6.93
CA GLN A 53 -7.26 2.65 7.39
C GLN A 53 -8.44 2.64 6.43
N PHE A 54 -8.79 1.46 5.91
CA PHE A 54 -9.87 1.31 4.95
C PHE A 54 -11.00 0.45 5.51
N ALA A 55 -12.23 0.82 5.19
CA ALA A 55 -13.37 -0.07 5.23
C ALA A 55 -13.66 -0.53 3.80
N ILE A 56 -13.69 -1.84 3.58
CA ILE A 56 -13.87 -2.42 2.23
C ILE A 56 -14.98 -3.45 2.28
N THR A 57 -15.95 -3.31 1.38
CA THR A 57 -17.10 -4.22 1.28
C THR A 57 -17.41 -4.57 -0.18
N ILE A 58 -18.10 -5.69 -0.39
CA ILE A 58 -18.61 -6.11 -1.69
C ILE A 58 -20.14 -6.07 -1.65
N GLU A 59 -20.73 -5.35 -2.59
CA GLU A 59 -22.18 -5.30 -2.81
C GLU A 59 -22.51 -5.99 -4.13
N HIS A 60 -23.33 -7.04 -4.08
CA HIS A 60 -23.67 -7.84 -5.26
C HIS A 60 -24.78 -7.20 -6.07
N ASP A 61 -24.66 -7.31 -7.40
CA ASP A 61 -25.74 -7.07 -8.36
C ASP A 61 -26.31 -8.41 -8.85
N GLU A 62 -27.46 -8.39 -9.53
CA GLU A 62 -28.22 -9.58 -9.96
C GLU A 62 -27.48 -10.43 -11.01
N ASP A 63 -26.58 -9.82 -11.81
CA ASP A 63 -25.96 -10.46 -13.00
C ASP A 63 -24.54 -11.02 -12.78
N GLY A 64 -24.14 -11.31 -11.53
CA GLY A 64 -22.78 -11.80 -11.24
C GLY A 64 -21.68 -10.72 -11.36
N ARG A 65 -22.11 -9.46 -11.49
CA ARG A 65 -21.32 -8.26 -11.24
C ARG A 65 -21.50 -7.86 -9.78
N ALA A 66 -20.54 -7.10 -9.26
CA ALA A 66 -20.61 -6.53 -7.94
C ALA A 66 -19.86 -5.20 -7.90
N ALA A 67 -20.11 -4.41 -6.86
CA ALA A 67 -19.36 -3.21 -6.54
C ALA A 67 -18.44 -3.49 -5.35
N LEU A 68 -17.15 -3.24 -5.51
CA LEU A 68 -16.18 -3.18 -4.43
C LEU A 68 -16.14 -1.76 -3.88
N ASN A 69 -16.75 -1.54 -2.72
CA ASN A 69 -16.74 -0.25 -2.05
C ASN A 69 -15.47 -0.13 -1.21
N VAL A 70 -14.59 0.81 -1.57
CA VAL A 70 -13.37 1.12 -0.81
C VAL A 70 -13.54 2.49 -0.17
N GLN A 71 -13.52 2.56 1.16
CA GLN A 71 -13.65 3.80 1.92
C GLN A 71 -12.41 4.05 2.77
N LEU A 72 -11.80 5.22 2.66
CA LEU A 72 -10.74 5.66 3.56
C LEU A 72 -11.39 6.17 4.85
N VAL A 73 -11.27 5.42 5.94
CA VAL A 73 -11.93 5.77 7.21
C VAL A 73 -11.02 6.48 8.19
N GLY A 74 -9.70 6.39 8.01
CA GLY A 74 -8.76 7.06 8.88
C GLY A 74 -7.29 6.83 8.54
N PRO A 75 -6.39 7.24 9.44
CA PRO A 75 -6.67 8.06 10.62
C PRO A 75 -7.09 9.48 10.23
N LEU A 76 -7.86 10.18 11.07
CA LEU A 76 -8.33 11.54 10.76
C LEU A 76 -7.18 12.52 10.45
N ALA A 77 -6.02 12.33 11.10
CA ALA A 77 -4.83 13.13 10.88
C ALA A 77 -4.26 13.00 9.44
N LEU A 78 -4.55 11.89 8.73
CA LEU A 78 -4.12 11.67 7.35
C LEU A 78 -4.82 12.63 6.38
N ARG A 79 -6.08 12.99 6.66
CA ARG A 79 -6.98 13.87 5.88
C ARG A 79 -7.31 13.37 4.47
N HIS A 80 -6.32 13.06 3.64
CA HIS A 80 -6.50 12.62 2.26
C HIS A 80 -5.27 11.86 1.73
N LEU A 81 -5.50 11.09 0.67
CA LEU A 81 -4.49 10.47 -0.17
C LEU A 81 -4.60 11.05 -1.58
N ASN A 82 -3.45 11.35 -2.19
CA ASN A 82 -3.40 11.84 -3.56
C ASN A 82 -3.64 10.71 -4.55
N GLU A 83 -3.15 9.51 -4.22
CA GLU A 83 -3.32 8.32 -5.04
C GLU A 83 -3.53 7.10 -4.15
N ILE A 84 -4.58 6.34 -4.45
CA ILE A 84 -4.74 4.95 -4.07
C ILE A 84 -4.69 4.10 -5.34
N ASN A 85 -3.79 3.12 -5.37
CA ASN A 85 -3.81 2.05 -6.37
C ASN A 85 -4.31 0.78 -5.69
N VAL A 86 -5.47 0.30 -6.14
CA VAL A 86 -6.06 -0.95 -5.65
C VAL A 86 -5.65 -2.07 -6.61
N ARG A 87 -5.07 -3.13 -6.06
CA ARG A 87 -4.67 -4.33 -6.80
C ARG A 87 -5.26 -5.56 -6.14
N ILE A 88 -5.85 -6.43 -6.95
CA ILE A 88 -6.27 -7.78 -6.55
C ILE A 88 -5.03 -8.68 -6.58
N THR A 89 -4.83 -9.45 -5.53
CA THR A 89 -3.76 -10.45 -5.45
C THR A 89 -4.34 -11.86 -5.42
N SER A 90 -3.48 -12.88 -5.50
CA SER A 90 -3.93 -14.26 -5.33
C SER A 90 -4.67 -14.40 -4.00
N SER A 91 -5.83 -15.04 -4.05
CA SER A 91 -6.67 -15.35 -2.89
C SER A 91 -6.21 -16.61 -2.16
N ASP A 92 -5.23 -17.32 -2.73
CA ASP A 92 -4.52 -18.43 -2.11
C ASP A 92 -3.01 -18.11 -1.96
N ASP A 93 -2.30 -18.99 -1.25
CA ASP A 93 -0.85 -18.88 -1.04
C ASP A 93 -0.04 -19.71 -2.07
N LEU A 94 -0.68 -20.13 -3.18
CA LEU A 94 -0.02 -20.98 -4.17
C LEU A 94 0.89 -20.16 -5.09
N GLU A 95 2.19 -20.50 -5.06
CA GLU A 95 3.16 -19.99 -6.01
C GLU A 95 3.02 -20.69 -7.37
N ARG A 96 2.67 -19.90 -8.39
CA ARG A 96 2.47 -20.37 -9.77
C ARG A 96 3.66 -19.98 -10.62
N THR A 97 4.62 -20.90 -10.69
CA THR A 97 5.84 -20.75 -11.48
C THR A 97 5.81 -21.66 -12.70
N ASP A 98 6.26 -21.17 -13.83
CA ASP A 98 6.57 -22.00 -14.99
C ASP A 98 7.75 -22.92 -14.64
N ARG A 99 7.49 -24.23 -14.50
CA ARG A 99 8.47 -25.21 -14.00
C ARG A 99 9.01 -26.15 -15.07
N LEU A 100 8.39 -26.23 -16.25
CA LEU A 100 8.69 -27.26 -17.25
C LEU A 100 8.61 -26.74 -18.69
N THR A 101 9.41 -27.33 -19.58
CA THR A 101 9.28 -27.05 -21.02
C THR A 101 7.92 -27.52 -21.52
N GLY A 102 7.08 -26.59 -21.98
CA GLY A 102 5.71 -26.85 -22.43
C GLY A 102 4.62 -26.60 -21.39
N SER A 103 4.96 -26.07 -20.19
CA SER A 103 3.93 -25.45 -19.33
C SER A 103 3.48 -24.09 -19.88
N VAL A 104 2.37 -23.62 -19.30
CA VAL A 104 1.83 -22.29 -19.54
C VAL A 104 2.92 -21.24 -19.25
N PRO A 105 3.18 -20.30 -20.16
CA PRO A 105 4.17 -19.25 -19.96
C PRO A 105 3.90 -18.44 -18.67
N GLN A 106 4.96 -17.99 -18.00
CA GLN A 106 4.84 -17.21 -16.76
C GLN A 106 3.96 -15.95 -16.93
N GLU A 107 4.07 -15.26 -18.07
CA GLU A 107 3.25 -14.09 -18.37
C GLU A 107 1.74 -14.39 -18.36
N GLU A 108 1.34 -15.57 -18.84
CA GLU A 108 -0.06 -16.00 -18.81
C GLU A 108 -0.51 -16.35 -17.39
N LEU A 109 0.36 -16.99 -16.60
CA LEU A 109 0.09 -17.28 -15.18
C LEU A 109 -0.10 -15.99 -14.36
N ASP A 110 0.74 -14.99 -14.61
CA ASP A 110 0.71 -13.68 -13.94
C ASP A 110 -0.49 -12.85 -14.42
N ALA A 111 -0.89 -12.98 -15.69
CA ALA A 111 -2.06 -12.32 -16.24
C ALA A 111 -3.38 -12.85 -15.65
N GLN A 112 -3.40 -14.10 -15.17
CA GLN A 112 -4.60 -14.67 -14.56
C GLN A 112 -4.85 -14.12 -13.15
N VAL A 113 -6.09 -13.69 -12.90
CA VAL A 113 -6.57 -13.36 -11.55
C VAL A 113 -6.97 -14.65 -10.84
N TRP A 114 -6.28 -14.97 -9.76
CA TRP A 114 -6.48 -16.18 -8.95
C TRP A 114 -7.32 -15.85 -7.72
N GLY A 115 -8.63 -15.78 -7.90
CA GLY A 115 -9.54 -15.41 -6.83
C GLY A 115 -11.00 -15.39 -7.27
N PRO A 116 -11.93 -15.00 -6.39
CA PRO A 116 -13.36 -15.02 -6.68
C PRO A 116 -13.78 -13.92 -7.67
N TYR A 117 -13.11 -12.77 -7.64
CA TYR A 117 -13.43 -11.59 -8.45
C TYR A 117 -12.21 -10.98 -9.11
N ARG A 118 -12.46 -10.28 -10.23
CA ARG A 118 -11.53 -9.37 -10.90
C ARG A 118 -12.21 -8.01 -11.12
N PHE A 119 -11.42 -6.96 -11.34
CA PHE A 119 -11.98 -5.70 -11.83
C PHE A 119 -12.59 -5.88 -13.21
N THR A 120 -13.75 -5.26 -13.43
CA THR A 120 -14.43 -5.31 -14.72
C THR A 120 -13.63 -4.52 -15.75
N HIS A 121 -13.12 -5.19 -16.77
CA HIS A 121 -12.40 -4.55 -17.86
C HIS A 121 -13.24 -3.42 -18.51
N GLY A 122 -12.62 -2.26 -18.71
CA GLY A 122 -13.28 -1.07 -19.27
C GLY A 122 -14.05 -0.21 -18.25
N ALA A 123 -14.19 -0.66 -17.00
CA ALA A 123 -14.74 0.14 -15.91
C ALA A 123 -13.62 0.68 -15.01
N ASP A 124 -13.79 1.87 -14.43
CA ASP A 124 -12.86 2.48 -13.46
C ASP A 124 -11.37 2.56 -13.88
N GLY A 125 -11.08 2.42 -15.17
CA GLY A 125 -9.71 2.31 -15.69
C GLY A 125 -9.02 1.01 -15.29
N ALA A 126 -9.78 -0.08 -15.15
CA ALA A 126 -9.25 -1.42 -14.95
C ALA A 126 -8.31 -1.83 -16.09
N ASP A 127 -7.23 -2.55 -15.75
CA ASP A 127 -6.35 -3.14 -16.75
C ASP A 127 -7.03 -4.30 -17.50
N ILE A 128 -6.38 -4.78 -18.56
CA ILE A 128 -6.96 -5.80 -19.46
C ILE A 128 -7.25 -7.12 -18.74
N ASN A 129 -6.51 -7.42 -17.68
CA ASN A 129 -6.61 -8.66 -16.91
C ASN A 129 -7.57 -8.55 -15.72
N GLY A 130 -7.89 -7.33 -15.29
CA GLY A 130 -8.72 -7.04 -14.12
C GLY A 130 -7.97 -7.15 -12.79
N HIS A 131 -6.65 -7.00 -12.78
CA HIS A 131 -5.82 -7.02 -11.57
C HIS A 131 -5.81 -5.67 -10.85
N THR A 132 -5.84 -4.57 -11.60
CA THR A 132 -5.73 -3.23 -11.02
C THR A 132 -6.63 -2.23 -11.72
N VAL A 133 -6.89 -1.12 -11.03
CA VAL A 133 -7.61 0.05 -11.55
C VAL A 133 -6.69 1.26 -11.62
N ARG A 134 -7.11 2.26 -12.39
CA ARG A 134 -6.40 3.55 -12.45
C ARG A 134 -6.32 4.16 -11.05
N PRO A 135 -5.18 4.72 -10.64
CA PRO A 135 -5.06 5.39 -9.35
C PRO A 135 -6.07 6.53 -9.18
N VAL A 136 -6.62 6.68 -7.98
CA VAL A 136 -7.61 7.73 -7.66
C VAL A 136 -7.26 8.45 -6.36
N PRO A 137 -7.57 9.75 -6.21
CA PRO A 137 -7.48 10.42 -4.93
C PRO A 137 -8.62 9.97 -4.00
N MET A 138 -8.41 10.05 -2.68
CA MET A 138 -9.44 9.73 -1.70
C MET A 138 -9.29 10.57 -0.43
N GLU A 139 -10.39 11.14 0.05
CA GLU A 139 -10.44 11.87 1.32
C GLU A 139 -10.88 10.94 2.46
N VAL A 140 -10.40 11.22 3.68
CA VAL A 140 -10.87 10.49 4.88
C VAL A 140 -12.36 10.76 5.08
N GLY A 141 -13.12 9.69 5.32
CA GLY A 141 -14.58 9.69 5.39
C GLY A 141 -15.26 9.47 4.04
N ARG A 142 -14.53 9.50 2.91
CA ARG A 142 -15.06 9.25 1.57
C ARG A 142 -14.67 7.86 1.08
N GLY A 143 -15.49 7.34 0.17
CA GLY A 143 -15.25 6.08 -0.50
C GLY A 143 -15.63 6.13 -1.97
N ARG A 144 -15.23 5.08 -2.68
CA ARG A 144 -15.50 4.92 -4.09
C ARG A 144 -15.88 3.46 -4.40
N PRO A 145 -16.97 3.22 -5.14
CA PRO A 145 -17.25 1.91 -5.71
C PRO A 145 -16.32 1.64 -6.90
N PHE A 146 -15.86 0.39 -7.01
CA PHE A 146 -15.18 -0.13 -8.20
C PHE A 146 -15.98 -1.30 -8.77
N SER A 147 -16.19 -1.31 -10.09
CA SER A 147 -16.88 -2.43 -10.74
C SER A 147 -16.00 -3.69 -10.72
N ILE A 148 -16.54 -4.79 -10.19
CA ILE A 148 -15.91 -6.11 -10.20
C ILE A 148 -16.86 -7.15 -10.82
N GLU A 149 -16.28 -8.20 -11.39
CA GLU A 149 -17.00 -9.35 -11.95
C GLU A 149 -16.32 -10.65 -11.56
N ARG A 150 -17.08 -11.75 -11.56
CA ARG A 150 -16.51 -13.07 -11.24
C ARG A 150 -15.35 -13.41 -12.18
N THR A 151 -14.29 -13.97 -11.62
CA THR A 151 -13.18 -14.48 -12.44
C THR A 151 -13.67 -15.63 -13.32
N ARG A 152 -12.99 -15.80 -14.45
CA ARG A 152 -13.22 -16.92 -15.37
C ARG A 152 -12.06 -17.90 -15.24
N PRO A 153 -12.30 -19.20 -15.47
CA PRO A 153 -11.21 -20.16 -15.57
C PRO A 153 -10.22 -19.72 -16.64
N PRO A 154 -8.91 -19.98 -16.43
CA PRO A 154 -7.92 -19.71 -17.45
C PRO A 154 -8.17 -20.59 -18.68
N HIS A 155 -7.75 -20.10 -19.85
CA HIS A 155 -8.07 -20.74 -21.13
C HIS A 155 -7.42 -22.12 -21.30
N TRP A 156 -6.32 -22.40 -20.60
CA TRP A 156 -5.63 -23.69 -20.59
C TRP A 156 -6.26 -24.73 -19.65
N MET A 157 -7.32 -24.38 -18.90
CA MET A 157 -8.06 -25.36 -18.11
C MET A 157 -9.14 -26.02 -18.97
N GLU A 158 -9.09 -27.35 -19.06
CA GLU A 158 -10.00 -28.13 -19.91
C GLU A 158 -11.08 -28.88 -19.10
N GLY A 159 -12.09 -29.39 -19.83
CA GLY A 159 -13.19 -30.21 -19.30
C GLY A 159 -14.56 -29.54 -19.37
N GLY A 160 -15.61 -30.36 -19.53
CA GLY A 160 -16.99 -29.86 -19.70
C GLY A 160 -17.56 -29.15 -18.47
N ASP A 161 -17.01 -29.40 -17.28
CA ASP A 161 -17.39 -28.84 -15.98
C ASP A 161 -16.48 -27.68 -15.53
N VAL A 162 -15.54 -27.22 -16.37
CA VAL A 162 -14.48 -26.27 -15.99
C VAL A 162 -14.99 -25.00 -15.29
N ASN A 163 -16.09 -24.43 -15.80
CA ASN A 163 -16.69 -23.22 -15.21
C ASN A 163 -17.32 -23.49 -13.83
N GLN A 164 -17.87 -24.68 -13.60
CA GLN A 164 -18.41 -25.04 -12.29
C GLN A 164 -17.28 -25.29 -11.31
N ARG A 165 -16.30 -26.10 -11.69
CA ARG A 165 -15.13 -26.43 -10.88
C ARG A 165 -14.36 -25.18 -10.44
N TRP A 166 -14.17 -24.22 -11.36
CA TRP A 166 -13.54 -22.94 -11.06
C TRP A 166 -14.35 -22.11 -10.05
N ARG A 167 -15.68 -22.02 -10.23
CA ARG A 167 -16.54 -21.32 -9.28
C ARG A 167 -16.51 -21.96 -7.89
N ASP A 168 -16.57 -23.29 -7.84
CA ASP A 168 -16.57 -24.05 -6.60
C ASP A 168 -15.24 -23.92 -5.86
N GLN A 169 -14.11 -23.86 -6.58
CA GLN A 169 -12.78 -23.61 -5.99
C GLN A 169 -12.72 -22.29 -5.21
N TRP A 170 -13.36 -21.23 -5.72
CA TRP A 170 -13.34 -19.91 -5.10
C TRP A 170 -14.57 -19.61 -4.24
N LEU A 171 -15.47 -20.57 -4.07
CA LEU A 171 -16.64 -20.41 -3.23
C LEU A 171 -16.21 -20.34 -1.75
N GLY A 172 -16.65 -19.28 -1.06
CA GLY A 172 -16.27 -19.04 0.34
C GLY A 172 -14.81 -18.64 0.55
N GLN A 173 -14.02 -18.49 -0.52
CA GLN A 173 -12.67 -17.94 -0.42
C GLN A 173 -12.73 -16.42 -0.33
N PRO A 174 -11.87 -15.79 0.49
CA PRO A 174 -11.82 -14.35 0.58
C PRO A 174 -11.26 -13.74 -0.70
N MET A 175 -11.55 -12.46 -0.92
CA MET A 175 -10.88 -11.64 -1.92
C MET A 175 -9.72 -10.92 -1.26
N ARG A 176 -8.51 -11.08 -1.79
CA ARG A 176 -7.30 -10.41 -1.28
C ARG A 176 -6.92 -9.20 -2.13
N LEU A 177 -6.62 -8.10 -1.47
CA LEU A 177 -6.22 -6.83 -2.08
C LEU A 177 -4.91 -6.33 -1.48
N VAL A 178 -4.21 -5.52 -2.27
CA VAL A 178 -3.15 -4.63 -1.80
C VAL A 178 -3.47 -3.22 -2.27
N LEU A 179 -3.55 -2.29 -1.31
CA LEU A 179 -3.72 -0.86 -1.58
C LEU A 179 -2.37 -0.15 -1.41
N THR A 180 -1.85 0.40 -2.51
CA THR A 180 -0.67 1.26 -2.48
C THR A 180 -1.11 2.72 -2.42
N CYS A 181 -0.76 3.39 -1.33
CA CYS A 181 -1.26 4.72 -1.00
C CYS A 181 -0.12 5.75 -1.03
N ARG A 182 -0.34 6.89 -1.68
CA ARG A 182 0.60 8.02 -1.73
C ARG A 182 -0.03 9.31 -1.24
N GLN A 183 0.76 10.08 -0.51
CA GLN A 183 0.44 11.44 -0.08
C GLN A 183 1.58 12.39 -0.48
N ALA A 184 1.22 13.58 -0.96
CA ALA A 184 2.16 14.60 -1.34
C ALA A 184 3.04 15.00 -0.15
N GLY A 185 4.35 15.09 -0.39
CA GLY A 185 5.33 15.39 0.66
C GLY A 185 5.73 14.18 1.53
N VAL A 186 5.11 13.01 1.33
CA VAL A 186 5.53 11.76 1.96
C VAL A 186 6.24 10.89 0.92
N GLU A 187 7.53 10.64 1.13
CA GLU A 187 8.36 9.90 0.17
C GLU A 187 7.97 8.42 0.07
N LYS A 188 7.76 7.77 1.22
CA LYS A 188 7.47 6.34 1.27
C LYS A 188 5.96 6.09 1.16
N PRO A 189 5.49 5.31 0.17
CA PRO A 189 4.08 4.93 0.11
C PRO A 189 3.71 3.98 1.25
N TRP A 190 2.44 4.01 1.66
CA TRP A 190 1.88 2.94 2.49
C TRP A 190 1.40 1.79 1.63
N ILE A 191 1.63 0.57 2.09
CA ILE A 191 1.15 -0.66 1.47
C ILE A 191 0.20 -1.30 2.48
N VAL A 192 -1.08 -1.34 2.16
CA VAL A 192 -2.12 -1.85 3.05
C VAL A 192 -2.71 -3.12 2.43
N PRO A 193 -2.32 -4.31 2.92
CA PRO A 193 -3.00 -5.55 2.54
C PRO A 193 -4.39 -5.58 3.17
N ALA A 194 -5.37 -6.09 2.44
CA ALA A 194 -6.73 -6.30 2.92
C ALA A 194 -7.27 -7.64 2.46
N GLU A 195 -7.95 -8.34 3.36
CA GLU A 195 -8.69 -9.56 3.07
C GLU A 195 -10.17 -9.29 3.31
N ILE A 196 -11.01 -9.61 2.33
CA ILE A 196 -12.43 -9.26 2.33
C ILE A 196 -13.24 -10.53 2.12
N ASP A 197 -14.14 -10.79 3.04
CA ASP A 197 -15.11 -11.87 2.88
C ASP A 197 -16.01 -11.56 1.69
N VAL A 198 -16.14 -12.55 0.80
CA VAL A 198 -17.07 -12.48 -0.32
C VAL A 198 -18.44 -12.90 0.20
N PRO A 199 -19.45 -12.00 0.22
CA PRO A 199 -20.78 -12.41 0.60
C PRO A 199 -21.27 -13.53 -0.33
N GLU A 200 -21.89 -14.56 0.21
CA GLU A 200 -22.69 -15.43 -0.64
C GLU A 200 -23.82 -14.57 -1.24
N SER A 201 -23.92 -14.53 -2.57
CA SER A 201 -25.03 -13.85 -3.23
C SER A 201 -26.32 -14.37 -2.59
N PRO A 202 -27.21 -13.50 -2.07
CA PRO A 202 -28.42 -13.97 -1.40
C PRO A 202 -29.20 -14.81 -2.41
N ARG A 203 -29.18 -16.13 -2.24
CA ARG A 203 -30.13 -17.02 -2.92
C ARG A 203 -31.48 -16.56 -2.41
N MET A 204 -32.21 -15.77 -3.17
CA MET A 204 -33.56 -15.37 -2.79
C MET A 204 -34.36 -16.64 -2.51
N ARG A 205 -34.70 -16.84 -1.23
CA ARG A 205 -35.85 -17.66 -0.86
C ARG A 205 -37.05 -16.89 -1.38
N TRP A 206 -37.55 -17.29 -2.55
CA TRP A 206 -38.88 -16.93 -2.98
C TRP A 206 -39.86 -17.39 -1.88
N LEU A 207 -40.58 -16.44 -1.28
CA LEU A 207 -41.78 -16.67 -0.49
C LEU A 207 -43.00 -16.56 -1.40
#